data_AF-A0A6C0HR56-F1
#
_entry.id   AF-A0A6C0HR56-F1
#
_cell.length_a   1.000
_cell.length_b   1.000
_cell.length_c   1.000
_cell.angle_alpha   90.00
_cell.angle_beta   90.00
_cell.angle_gamma   90.00
#
_symmetry.space_group_name_H-M   'P 1'
#
loop_
_entity.id
_entity.type
_entity.pdbx_description
1 polymer ?
#
loop_
_entity_poly.entity_id
_entity_poly.type
_entity_poly.pdbx_seq_one_letter_code
_entity_poly.pdbx_strand_id
1 'polypeptide(L)'
;MGNSISLYSNIQSGGGEEKVITLSDSLDFIASYYILTMDFKSLSQLHEKKYCDELVVLTADIINKYFSDLEVQQLAQRVESGSEKLVYFKKSDIENLNIPSKKEYCIDIAKFYIKIAHVFAAIVTTINPEYVYKDVFGNTVKKSLMQKSEIPSGVATQVSKINLCSERINALKGKSESEDEGYSVDEEKEVEVSEINPDICTVNLDKNGETNYLDDEPGINELIDLYFDGDYDFKTGKFMGMTTETEKQFQEDLRRFYLAFTDNTDMPPDVKKFSDIKLRDYSNKKFCKSGKNGIGVKGGYKDELFLKYADNLKDMIQSVNVRQDELLSIVNKIFVYVLDPVTDKEVIRVNPDLTEPGLQELVGETRKLIIELYLKCETDFVEGVKIYEAIVESQIFNTTQKHIEQLEKEREKLISPYKQQSDKIPVVTV
;
A
#
# COMPACT_ATOMS: atom_id res chain seq x y z
N MET A 1 -33.53 12.76 4.32
CA MET A 1 -34.88 12.20 4.11
C MET A 1 -34.81 10.77 4.62
N GLY A 2 -35.63 10.44 5.62
CA GLY A 2 -35.51 9.21 6.39
C GLY A 2 -35.92 7.99 5.56
N ASN A 3 -35.11 6.93 5.63
CA ASN A 3 -35.56 5.59 5.28
C ASN A 3 -35.69 4.78 6.56
N SER A 4 -36.94 4.40 6.81
CA SER A 4 -37.42 3.51 7.84
C SER A 4 -36.75 2.15 7.73
N ILE A 5 -35.94 1.81 8.75
CA ILE A 5 -35.62 0.43 9.09
C ILE A 5 -36.89 -0.15 9.71
N SER A 6 -37.74 -0.76 8.88
CA SER A 6 -38.80 -1.65 9.34
C SER A 6 -39.06 -2.69 8.27
N LEU A 7 -38.65 -3.93 8.53
CA LEU A 7 -39.32 -5.16 8.10
C LEU A 7 -38.45 -6.36 8.52
N TYR A 8 -38.50 -6.72 9.81
CA TYR A 8 -38.22 -8.09 10.24
C TYR A 8 -39.22 -8.42 11.34
N SER A 9 -40.39 -8.89 10.90
CA SER A 9 -41.38 -9.56 11.74
C SER A 9 -41.55 -10.98 11.23
N ASN A 10 -41.38 -11.94 12.13
CA ASN A 10 -41.75 -13.35 12.04
C ASN A 10 -42.70 -13.72 10.91
N ILE A 11 -42.29 -14.69 10.09
CA ILE A 11 -43.21 -15.51 9.30
C ILE A 11 -42.83 -16.97 9.55
N GLN A 12 -43.71 -17.69 10.24
CA GLN A 12 -43.80 -19.15 10.12
C GLN A 12 -44.52 -19.47 8.81
N SER A 13 -43.95 -20.36 7.98
CA SER A 13 -44.61 -21.61 7.56
C SER A 13 -43.94 -22.22 6.33
N GLY A 14 -43.37 -23.43 6.48
CA GLY A 14 -43.31 -24.40 5.39
C GLY A 14 -42.01 -25.19 5.23
N GLY A 15 -41.81 -26.23 6.05
CA GLY A 15 -41.22 -27.51 5.63
C GLY A 15 -39.97 -27.51 4.73
N GLY A 16 -38.94 -26.76 5.10
CA GLY A 16 -37.54 -26.87 4.66
C GLY A 16 -36.69 -26.27 5.77
N GLU A 17 -35.42 -26.65 5.92
CA GLU A 17 -34.52 -25.97 6.88
C GLU A 17 -34.39 -24.49 6.44
N GLU A 18 -35.22 -23.62 7.00
CA GLU A 18 -35.13 -22.17 6.82
C GLU A 18 -33.81 -21.72 7.44
N LYS A 19 -32.84 -21.33 6.60
CA LYS A 19 -31.68 -20.57 7.04
C LYS A 19 -32.14 -19.19 7.47
N VAL A 20 -32.52 -19.07 8.74
CA VAL A 20 -32.88 -17.79 9.36
C VAL A 20 -31.59 -16.98 9.53
N ILE A 21 -31.55 -15.77 8.96
CA ILE A 21 -30.48 -14.80 9.23
C ILE A 21 -30.54 -14.46 10.71
N THR A 22 -29.48 -14.77 11.46
CA THR A 22 -29.40 -14.41 12.87
C THR A 22 -29.15 -12.91 13.02
N LEU A 23 -29.45 -12.36 14.20
CA LEU A 23 -29.11 -10.97 14.50
C LEU A 23 -27.59 -10.74 14.47
N SER A 24 -26.81 -11.79 14.77
CA SER A 24 -25.34 -11.83 14.65
C SER A 24 -24.89 -11.66 13.19
N ASP A 25 -25.54 -12.36 12.26
CA ASP A 25 -25.27 -12.22 10.83
C ASP A 25 -25.59 -10.80 10.32
N SER A 26 -26.66 -10.19 10.86
CA SER A 26 -27.07 -8.83 10.48
C SER A 26 -25.97 -7.81 10.80
N LEU A 27 -25.26 -7.97 11.91
CA LEU A 27 -24.16 -7.07 12.28
C LEU A 27 -22.95 -7.25 11.35
N ASP A 28 -22.61 -8.48 10.95
CA ASP A 28 -21.56 -8.73 9.95
C ASP A 28 -21.87 -8.09 8.61
N PHE A 29 -23.12 -8.19 8.13
CA PHE A 29 -23.55 -7.57 6.88
C PHE A 29 -23.46 -6.05 6.94
N ILE A 30 -23.93 -5.45 8.04
CA ILE A 30 -23.86 -4.00 8.25
C ILE A 30 -22.40 -3.55 8.28
N ALA A 31 -21.56 -4.22 9.09
CA ALA A 31 -20.14 -3.90 9.20
C ALA A 31 -19.44 -4.02 7.84
N SER A 32 -19.64 -5.12 7.12
CA SER A 32 -19.09 -5.30 5.78
C SER A 32 -19.54 -4.22 4.82
N TYR A 33 -20.83 -3.90 4.78
CA TYR A 33 -21.32 -2.85 3.90
C TYR A 33 -20.66 -1.50 4.21
N TYR A 34 -20.62 -1.09 5.48
CA TYR A 34 -19.99 0.17 5.87
C TYR A 34 -18.50 0.20 5.55
N ILE A 35 -17.76 -0.87 5.90
CA ILE A 35 -16.30 -0.93 5.68
C ILE A 35 -15.98 -0.95 4.18
N LEU A 36 -16.70 -1.76 3.39
CA LEU A 36 -16.47 -1.96 1.96
C LEU A 36 -17.05 -0.85 1.06
N THR A 37 -17.82 0.10 1.61
CA THR A 37 -18.33 1.26 0.86
C THR A 37 -17.80 2.60 1.38
N MET A 38 -16.97 2.59 2.41
CA MET A 38 -16.34 3.77 2.98
C MET A 38 -15.43 4.47 1.95
N ASP A 39 -15.48 5.79 1.87
CA ASP A 39 -14.59 6.53 1.00
C ASP A 39 -13.16 6.61 1.58
N PHE A 40 -12.17 6.86 0.72
CA PHE A 40 -10.75 6.88 1.11
C PHE A 40 -10.47 7.89 2.22
N LYS A 41 -11.11 9.06 2.21
CA LYS A 41 -10.88 10.08 3.25
C LYS A 41 -11.38 9.57 4.59
N SER A 42 -12.58 8.98 4.62
CA SER A 42 -13.14 8.39 5.84
C SER A 42 -12.32 7.21 6.36
N LEU A 43 -11.78 6.37 5.46
CA LEU A 43 -10.85 5.29 5.82
C LEU A 43 -9.56 5.84 6.43
N SER A 44 -8.97 6.86 5.82
CA SER A 44 -7.80 7.52 6.38
C SER A 44 -8.11 8.13 7.74
N GLN A 45 -9.27 8.75 7.96
CA GLN A 45 -9.62 9.32 9.27
C GLN A 45 -9.67 8.29 10.42
N LEU A 46 -9.69 6.99 10.14
CA LEU A 46 -9.61 5.97 11.19
C LEU A 46 -8.32 6.06 12.01
N HIS A 47 -7.20 6.55 11.43
CA HIS A 47 -5.96 6.77 12.21
C HIS A 47 -6.07 7.92 13.23
N GLU A 48 -7.04 8.82 13.05
CA GLU A 48 -7.26 9.90 14.01
C GLU A 48 -7.83 9.32 15.29
N LYS A 49 -6.99 9.19 16.33
CA LYS A 49 -7.36 8.61 17.63
C LYS A 49 -8.74 9.04 18.13
N LYS A 50 -9.02 10.34 18.12
CA LYS A 50 -10.31 10.88 18.61
C LYS A 50 -11.50 10.37 17.80
N TYR A 51 -11.36 10.30 16.48
CA TYR A 51 -12.42 9.82 15.60
C TYR A 51 -12.69 8.33 15.81
N CYS A 52 -11.63 7.52 15.92
CA CYS A 52 -11.75 6.09 16.23
C CYS A 52 -12.43 5.85 17.60
N ASP A 53 -11.99 6.56 18.64
CA ASP A 53 -12.56 6.46 19.99
C ASP A 53 -14.08 6.77 19.99
N GLU A 54 -14.49 7.84 19.30
CA GLU A 54 -15.90 8.22 19.15
C GLU A 54 -16.71 7.16 18.38
N LEU A 55 -16.11 6.56 17.34
CA LEU A 55 -16.75 5.53 16.53
C LEU A 55 -16.98 4.24 17.32
N VAL A 56 -16.04 3.83 18.17
CA VAL A 56 -16.22 2.67 19.06
C VAL A 56 -17.35 2.91 20.06
N VAL A 57 -17.38 4.09 20.70
CA VAL A 57 -18.45 4.44 21.66
C VAL A 57 -19.82 4.47 20.98
N LEU A 58 -19.92 5.10 19.81
CA LEU A 58 -21.16 5.16 19.04
C LEU A 58 -21.63 3.76 18.64
N THR A 59 -20.71 2.92 18.15
CA THR A 59 -21.02 1.54 17.75
C THR A 59 -21.50 0.72 18.94
N ALA A 60 -20.82 0.83 20.09
CA ALA A 60 -21.20 0.15 21.32
C ALA A 60 -22.59 0.60 21.83
N ASP A 61 -22.90 1.90 21.78
CA ASP A 61 -24.19 2.44 22.17
C ASP A 61 -25.32 1.97 21.24
N ILE A 62 -25.05 1.84 19.93
CA ILE A 62 -25.99 1.26 18.96
C ILE A 62 -26.25 -0.21 19.30
N ILE A 63 -25.21 -1.03 19.50
CA ILE A 63 -25.36 -2.44 19.86
C ILE A 63 -26.17 -2.57 21.16
N ASN A 64 -25.81 -1.80 22.19
CA ASN A 64 -26.47 -1.82 23.49
C ASN A 64 -27.97 -1.48 23.41
N LYS A 65 -28.35 -0.58 22.50
CA LYS A 65 -29.74 -0.14 22.31
C LYS A 65 -30.60 -1.16 21.56
N TYR A 66 -30.03 -1.83 20.56
CA TYR A 66 -30.81 -2.68 19.64
C TYR A 66 -30.74 -4.17 19.95
N PHE A 67 -29.75 -4.64 20.71
CA PHE A 67 -29.55 -6.05 21.05
C PHE A 67 -29.92 -6.33 22.51
N SER A 68 -30.51 -7.49 22.78
CA SER A 68 -30.77 -7.99 24.14
C SER A 68 -29.48 -8.49 24.82
N ASP A 69 -29.52 -8.68 26.14
CA ASP A 69 -28.36 -9.14 26.92
C ASP A 69 -27.87 -10.52 26.45
N LEU A 70 -28.80 -11.42 26.10
CA LEU A 70 -28.47 -12.75 25.58
C LEU A 70 -27.80 -12.67 24.21
N GLU A 71 -28.33 -11.83 23.30
CA GLU A 71 -27.75 -11.66 21.96
C GLU A 71 -26.37 -11.02 22.03
N VAL A 72 -26.15 -10.06 22.93
CA VAL A 72 -24.84 -9.46 23.18
C VAL A 72 -23.85 -10.50 23.71
N GLN A 73 -24.27 -11.39 24.63
CA GLN A 73 -23.42 -12.47 25.12
C GLN A 73 -23.07 -13.48 24.02
N GLN A 74 -24.04 -13.85 23.17
CA GLN A 74 -23.81 -14.73 22.03
C GLN A 74 -22.83 -14.11 21.03
N LEU A 75 -22.99 -12.83 20.72
CA LEU A 75 -22.08 -12.07 19.86
C LEU A 75 -20.66 -12.00 20.44
N ALA A 76 -20.53 -11.68 21.72
CA ALA A 76 -19.24 -11.62 22.38
C ALA A 76 -18.52 -12.98 22.34
N GLN A 77 -19.25 -14.06 22.59
CA GLN A 77 -18.71 -15.41 22.50
C GLN A 77 -18.33 -15.81 21.06
N ARG A 78 -19.11 -15.38 20.06
CA ARG A 78 -18.77 -15.58 18.65
C ARG A 78 -17.47 -14.87 18.31
N VAL A 79 -17.33 -13.60 18.70
CA VAL A 79 -16.11 -12.83 18.49
C VAL A 79 -14.92 -13.49 19.21
N GLU A 80 -15.11 -14.01 20.41
CA GLU A 80 -14.01 -14.61 21.17
C GLU A 80 -13.59 -16.00 20.65
N SER A 81 -14.54 -16.85 20.24
CA SER A 81 -14.32 -18.28 20.05
C SER A 81 -14.88 -18.90 18.75
N GLY A 82 -15.52 -18.10 17.89
CA GLY A 82 -15.99 -18.52 16.57
C GLY A 82 -17.21 -19.44 16.59
N SER A 83 -17.78 -19.74 17.76
CA SER A 83 -18.99 -20.56 17.88
C SER A 83 -19.97 -19.99 18.90
N GLU A 84 -21.24 -19.88 18.50
CA GLU A 84 -22.36 -19.51 19.38
C GLU A 84 -22.72 -20.69 20.30
N LYS A 85 -21.85 -21.03 21.25
CA LYS A 85 -22.15 -22.07 22.24
C LYS A 85 -22.97 -21.48 23.38
N LEU A 86 -24.29 -21.67 23.36
CA LEU A 86 -25.19 -21.34 24.48
C LEU A 86 -24.64 -21.90 25.81
N VAL A 87 -23.94 -21.09 26.60
CA VAL A 87 -23.44 -21.48 27.92
C VAL A 87 -24.58 -21.29 28.91
N TYR A 88 -25.24 -22.39 29.25
CA TYR A 88 -26.30 -22.40 30.26
C TYR A 88 -25.65 -22.29 31.65
N PHE A 89 -25.50 -21.08 32.17
CA PHE A 89 -25.07 -20.89 33.56
C PHE A 89 -26.22 -21.26 34.50
N LYS A 90 -25.97 -22.17 35.45
CA LYS A 90 -26.91 -22.34 36.57
C LYS A 90 -26.79 -21.11 37.47
N LYS A 91 -27.92 -20.69 38.06
CA LYS A 91 -27.99 -19.50 38.93
C LYS A 91 -26.96 -19.52 40.08
N SER A 92 -26.54 -20.70 40.53
CA SER A 92 -25.50 -20.93 41.55
C SER A 92 -24.08 -20.62 41.09
N ASP A 93 -23.81 -20.67 39.78
CA ASP A 93 -22.47 -20.46 39.21
C ASP A 93 -22.21 -18.96 38.97
N ILE A 94 -23.28 -18.16 38.94
CA ILE A 94 -23.30 -16.70 38.72
C ILE A 94 -22.89 -15.92 39.97
N GLU A 95 -23.11 -16.48 41.17
CA GLU A 95 -22.92 -15.76 42.44
C GLU A 95 -21.44 -15.43 42.76
N ASN A 96 -20.48 -16.02 42.04
CA ASN A 96 -19.04 -15.82 42.23
C ASN A 96 -18.28 -15.39 40.97
N LEU A 97 -18.98 -15.09 39.85
CA LEU A 97 -18.34 -14.61 38.62
C LEU A 97 -18.43 -13.09 38.57
N ASN A 98 -17.30 -12.42 38.33
CA ASN A 98 -17.29 -11.00 37.98
C ASN A 98 -17.79 -10.88 36.53
N ILE A 99 -19.11 -10.94 36.34
CA ILE A 99 -19.73 -10.93 35.01
C ILE A 99 -19.60 -9.52 34.43
N PRO A 100 -18.95 -9.35 33.26
CA PRO A 100 -18.87 -8.07 32.59
C PRO A 100 -20.27 -7.49 32.35
N SER A 101 -20.39 -6.17 32.48
CA SER A 101 -21.65 -5.50 32.17
C SER A 101 -21.96 -5.65 30.68
N LYS A 102 -23.25 -5.63 30.30
CA LYS A 102 -23.66 -5.63 28.89
C LYS A 102 -22.92 -4.57 28.06
N LYS A 103 -22.64 -3.41 28.67
CA LYS A 103 -21.89 -2.32 28.05
C LYS A 103 -20.44 -2.69 27.73
N GLU A 104 -19.78 -3.47 28.59
CA GLU A 104 -18.41 -3.95 28.36
C GLU A 104 -18.38 -4.90 27.16
N TYR A 105 -19.32 -5.85 27.08
CA TYR A 105 -19.46 -6.72 25.90
C TYR A 105 -19.72 -5.93 24.60
N CYS A 106 -20.58 -4.90 24.64
CA CYS A 106 -20.83 -4.05 23.48
C CYS A 106 -19.57 -3.30 23.03
N ILE A 107 -18.72 -2.87 23.96
CA ILE A 107 -17.44 -2.23 23.68
C ILE A 107 -16.49 -3.23 23.00
N ASP A 108 -16.39 -4.47 23.49
CA ASP A 108 -15.48 -5.47 22.92
C ASP A 108 -15.93 -5.91 21.52
N ILE A 109 -17.23 -6.08 21.30
CA ILE A 109 -17.80 -6.33 19.97
C ILE A 109 -17.49 -5.14 19.03
N ALA A 110 -17.68 -3.90 19.49
CA ALA A 110 -17.38 -2.72 18.68
C ALA A 110 -15.90 -2.66 18.28
N LYS A 111 -14.97 -2.92 19.20
CA LYS A 111 -13.52 -2.96 18.90
C LYS A 111 -13.20 -3.96 17.79
N PHE A 112 -13.79 -5.16 17.85
CA PHE A 112 -13.56 -6.20 16.84
C PHE A 112 -13.86 -5.68 15.42
N TYR A 113 -15.04 -5.09 15.20
CA TYR A 113 -15.40 -4.56 13.88
C TYR A 113 -14.59 -3.31 13.47
N ILE A 114 -14.22 -2.45 14.41
CA ILE A 114 -13.35 -1.30 14.13
C ILE A 114 -11.94 -1.75 13.76
N LYS A 115 -11.42 -2.78 14.41
CA LYS A 115 -10.13 -3.39 14.09
C LYS A 115 -10.13 -4.06 12.72
N ILE A 116 -11.24 -4.68 12.32
CA ILE A 116 -11.44 -5.11 10.92
C ILE A 116 -11.34 -3.92 9.97
N ALA A 117 -11.96 -2.79 10.30
CA ALA A 117 -11.89 -1.58 9.49
C ALA A 117 -10.46 -1.03 9.38
N HIS A 118 -9.67 -1.04 10.45
CA HIS A 118 -8.25 -0.65 10.40
C HIS A 118 -7.41 -1.57 9.52
N VAL A 119 -7.57 -2.90 9.63
CA VAL A 119 -6.86 -3.86 8.76
C VAL A 119 -7.23 -3.63 7.30
N PHE A 120 -8.53 -3.46 7.01
CA PHE A 120 -9.00 -3.16 5.67
C PHE A 120 -8.44 -1.83 5.16
N ALA A 121 -8.50 -0.76 5.97
CA ALA A 121 -7.97 0.55 5.63
C ALA A 121 -6.48 0.45 5.28
N ALA A 122 -5.66 -0.15 6.15
CA ALA A 122 -4.23 -0.31 5.92
C ALA A 122 -3.92 -1.07 4.62
N ILE A 123 -4.69 -2.13 4.30
CA ILE A 123 -4.53 -2.86 3.05
C ILE A 123 -4.90 -1.99 1.84
N VAL A 124 -6.08 -1.34 1.88
CA VAL A 124 -6.60 -0.60 0.73
C VAL A 124 -5.79 0.67 0.47
N THR A 125 -5.34 1.38 1.50
CA THR A 125 -4.49 2.57 1.34
C THR A 125 -3.09 2.20 0.88
N THR A 126 -2.55 1.05 1.30
CA THR A 126 -1.26 0.52 0.82
C THR A 126 -1.32 0.06 -0.63
N ILE A 127 -2.36 -0.68 -1.02
CA ILE A 127 -2.50 -1.16 -2.40
C ILE A 127 -2.89 0.02 -3.32
N ASN A 128 -3.71 0.94 -2.82
CA ASN A 128 -4.37 2.04 -3.54
C ASN A 128 -4.75 1.69 -5.00
N PRO A 129 -5.60 0.68 -5.23
CA PRO A 129 -5.87 0.20 -6.58
C PRO A 129 -6.94 1.06 -7.28
N GLU A 130 -6.62 1.62 -8.46
CA GLU A 130 -7.63 2.07 -9.43
C GLU A 130 -7.77 1.01 -10.53
N TYR A 131 -8.95 0.44 -10.70
CA TYR A 131 -9.32 -0.36 -11.86
C TYR A 131 -9.60 0.55 -13.06
N VAL A 132 -8.80 0.39 -14.09
CA VAL A 132 -8.93 1.02 -15.40
C VAL A 132 -9.56 0.01 -16.36
N TYR A 133 -10.62 0.40 -17.04
CA TYR A 133 -11.17 -0.40 -18.14
C TYR A 133 -11.68 0.52 -19.24
N LYS A 134 -11.82 -0.02 -20.45
CA LYS A 134 -12.49 0.69 -21.53
C LYS A 134 -13.99 0.45 -21.45
N ASP A 135 -14.77 1.52 -21.38
CA ASP A 135 -16.23 1.42 -21.44
C ASP A 135 -16.72 1.01 -22.84
N VAL A 136 -18.04 0.86 -22.98
CA VAL A 136 -18.70 0.49 -24.25
C VAL A 136 -18.48 1.49 -25.39
N PHE A 137 -18.00 2.71 -25.08
CA PHE A 137 -17.68 3.77 -26.03
C PHE A 137 -16.17 3.87 -26.31
N GLY A 138 -15.36 3.01 -25.69
CA GLY A 138 -13.90 3.00 -25.82
C GLY A 138 -13.19 4.03 -24.93
N ASN A 139 -13.89 4.73 -24.04
CA ASN A 139 -13.26 5.68 -23.12
C ASN A 139 -12.62 4.93 -21.95
N THR A 140 -11.47 5.44 -21.51
CA THR A 140 -10.80 4.96 -20.29
C THR A 140 -11.59 5.40 -19.06
N VAL A 141 -12.16 4.44 -18.33
CA VAL A 141 -12.87 4.65 -17.06
C VAL A 141 -12.03 4.13 -15.91
N LYS A 142 -11.83 4.97 -14.89
CA LYS A 142 -11.16 4.61 -13.64
C LYS A 142 -12.19 4.37 -12.54
N LYS A 143 -12.03 3.29 -11.77
CA LYS A 143 -12.88 2.89 -10.64
C LYS A 143 -12.00 2.47 -9.48
N SER A 144 -12.32 2.90 -8.27
CA SER A 144 -11.59 2.41 -7.09
C SER A 144 -11.98 0.96 -6.74
N LEU A 145 -11.28 0.34 -5.79
CA LEU A 145 -11.68 -0.96 -5.20
C LEU A 145 -13.15 -1.02 -4.82
N MET A 146 -13.67 0.07 -4.26
CA MET A 146 -15.04 0.18 -3.74
C MET A 146 -16.09 0.17 -4.85
N GLN A 147 -15.68 0.55 -6.06
CA GLN A 147 -16.53 0.60 -7.24
C GLN A 147 -16.28 -0.60 -8.16
N LYS A 148 -15.57 -1.63 -7.69
CA LYS A 148 -15.33 -2.85 -8.47
C LYS A 148 -16.64 -3.52 -8.90
N SER A 149 -17.69 -3.43 -8.07
CA SER A 149 -19.03 -3.93 -8.39
C SER A 149 -19.75 -3.13 -9.49
N GLU A 150 -19.32 -1.90 -9.78
CA GLU A 150 -19.82 -1.08 -10.89
C GLU A 150 -19.11 -1.41 -12.21
N ILE A 151 -18.05 -2.21 -12.19
CA ILE A 151 -17.35 -2.65 -13.38
C ILE A 151 -18.20 -3.72 -14.07
N PRO A 152 -18.57 -3.54 -15.35
CA PRO A 152 -19.35 -4.53 -16.08
C PRO A 152 -18.65 -5.89 -16.13
N SER A 153 -19.38 -6.96 -15.83
CA SER A 153 -18.88 -8.33 -15.86
C SER A 153 -18.41 -8.72 -17.26
N GLY A 154 -17.20 -9.27 -17.36
CA GLY A 154 -16.58 -9.71 -18.62
C GLY A 154 -15.70 -8.67 -19.33
N VAL A 155 -15.52 -7.48 -18.75
CA VAL A 155 -14.58 -6.48 -19.28
C VAL A 155 -13.18 -6.72 -18.73
N ALA A 156 -12.17 -6.72 -19.59
CA ALA A 156 -10.77 -6.78 -19.18
C ALA A 156 -10.43 -5.49 -18.41
N THR A 157 -10.06 -5.65 -17.13
CA THR A 157 -9.64 -4.54 -16.26
C THR A 157 -8.13 -4.53 -16.12
N GLN A 158 -7.58 -3.34 -15.91
CA GLN A 158 -6.16 -3.11 -15.65
C GLN A 158 -6.03 -2.24 -14.42
N VAL A 159 -5.24 -2.64 -13.44
CA VAL A 159 -5.12 -1.86 -12.21
C VAL A 159 -4.06 -0.76 -12.42
N SER A 160 -4.45 0.51 -12.53
CA SER A 160 -3.52 1.63 -12.34
C SER A 160 -3.37 1.90 -10.85
N LYS A 161 -2.16 1.76 -10.36
CA LYS A 161 -1.83 1.87 -8.94
C LYS A 161 -1.14 3.22 -8.73
N ILE A 162 -1.57 4.02 -7.76
CA ILE A 162 -0.78 5.18 -7.26
C ILE A 162 -0.54 4.94 -5.78
N ASN A 163 0.27 3.94 -5.47
CA ASN A 163 0.86 3.75 -4.15
C ASN A 163 2.36 4.06 -4.22
N LEU A 164 3.04 4.14 -3.06
CA LEU A 164 4.49 4.36 -2.94
C LEU A 164 5.28 3.61 -4.03
N CYS A 165 5.01 2.32 -4.18
CA CYS A 165 5.76 1.47 -5.12
C CYS A 165 5.49 1.76 -6.58
N SER A 166 4.27 2.15 -6.89
CA SER A 166 3.90 2.54 -8.24
C SER A 166 4.57 3.86 -8.61
N GLU A 167 4.66 4.80 -7.67
CA GLU A 167 5.43 6.04 -7.86
C GLU A 167 6.91 5.75 -8.10
N ARG A 168 7.52 4.86 -7.30
CA ARG A 168 8.92 4.45 -7.51
C ARG A 168 9.14 3.77 -8.86
N ILE A 169 8.27 2.83 -9.25
CA ILE A 169 8.34 2.15 -10.55
C ILE A 169 8.16 3.15 -11.69
N ASN A 170 7.19 4.07 -11.59
CA ASN A 170 6.93 5.06 -12.63
C ASN A 170 8.08 6.07 -12.75
N ALA A 171 8.69 6.47 -11.64
CA ALA A 171 9.87 7.31 -11.63
C ALA A 171 11.03 6.65 -12.38
N LEU A 172 11.27 5.34 -12.22
CA LEU A 172 12.28 4.62 -12.99
C LEU A 172 11.86 4.41 -14.46
N LYS A 173 10.60 4.11 -14.74
CA LYS A 173 10.15 3.97 -16.14
C LYS A 173 10.33 5.26 -16.93
N GLY A 174 10.09 6.41 -16.30
CA GLY A 174 10.10 7.70 -16.98
C GLY A 174 8.94 7.84 -17.96
N LYS A 175 8.99 8.87 -18.80
CA LYS A 175 8.00 9.08 -19.86
C LYS A 175 8.44 8.38 -21.14
N SER A 176 7.68 7.39 -21.59
CA SER A 176 7.77 6.89 -22.96
C SER A 176 7.05 7.86 -23.91
N GLU A 177 7.60 8.16 -25.09
CA GLU A 177 6.93 8.96 -26.14
C GLU A 177 5.61 8.34 -26.64
N SER A 178 5.20 7.17 -26.13
CA SER A 178 3.97 6.45 -26.46
C SER A 178 2.89 6.46 -25.37
N GLU A 179 2.96 7.34 -24.37
CA GLU A 179 1.99 7.41 -23.26
C GLU A 179 0.70 8.21 -23.55
N ASP A 180 0.06 7.96 -24.69
CA ASP A 180 -1.34 8.38 -24.93
C ASP A 180 -2.30 7.20 -25.15
N GLU A 181 -1.84 5.95 -25.06
CA GLU A 181 -2.71 4.78 -25.15
C GLU A 181 -2.51 3.84 -23.97
N GLY A 182 -3.65 3.48 -23.36
CA GLY A 182 -3.73 2.65 -22.17
C GLY A 182 -2.85 1.40 -22.23
N TYR A 183 -2.34 1.03 -21.07
CA TYR A 183 -1.51 -0.14 -20.88
C TYR A 183 -2.13 -1.37 -21.56
N SER A 184 -1.28 -2.27 -22.03
CA SER A 184 -1.60 -3.68 -22.24
C SER A 184 -0.38 -4.40 -21.72
N VAL A 185 -0.50 -5.03 -20.55
CA VAL A 185 0.49 -6.00 -20.10
C VAL A 185 0.18 -7.29 -20.85
N ASP A 186 0.67 -7.38 -22.09
CA ASP A 186 0.86 -8.68 -22.73
C ASP A 186 2.15 -9.26 -22.12
N GLU A 187 2.06 -10.38 -21.42
CA GLU A 187 3.18 -11.06 -20.74
C GLU A 187 4.28 -11.63 -21.67
N GLU A 188 4.31 -11.25 -22.96
CA GLU A 188 5.24 -11.84 -23.94
C GLU A 188 5.95 -10.83 -24.87
N LYS A 189 5.86 -9.52 -24.62
CA LYS A 189 6.65 -8.55 -25.41
C LYS A 189 7.93 -8.19 -24.65
N GLU A 190 9.08 -8.56 -25.23
CA GLU A 190 10.38 -7.99 -24.85
C GLU A 190 10.22 -6.46 -24.81
N VAL A 191 10.43 -5.87 -23.64
CA VAL A 191 10.40 -4.41 -23.50
C VAL A 191 11.63 -3.88 -24.24
N GLU A 192 11.46 -3.40 -25.47
CA GLU A 192 12.51 -2.73 -26.22
C GLU A 192 12.81 -1.35 -25.61
N VAL A 193 13.59 -1.32 -24.52
CA VAL A 193 14.06 -0.09 -23.90
C VAL A 193 15.22 0.49 -24.73
N SER A 194 14.88 1.22 -25.80
CA SER A 194 15.87 1.93 -26.64
C SER A 194 16.29 3.28 -26.05
N GLU A 195 15.49 3.83 -25.13
CA GLU A 195 15.70 5.12 -24.47
C GLU A 195 15.23 5.03 -23.01
N ILE A 196 16.11 5.41 -22.08
CA ILE A 196 15.83 5.49 -20.64
C ILE A 196 15.83 6.95 -20.24
N ASN A 197 14.72 7.45 -19.70
CA ASN A 197 14.56 8.85 -19.29
C ASN A 197 13.74 8.97 -18.00
N PRO A 198 14.29 8.53 -16.85
CA PRO A 198 13.55 8.34 -15.62
C PRO A 198 13.29 9.68 -14.90
N ASP A 199 12.12 9.80 -14.27
CA ASP A 199 11.69 10.96 -13.50
C ASP A 199 12.07 10.83 -12.00
N ILE A 200 13.38 10.69 -11.74
CA ILE A 200 13.91 10.43 -10.38
C ILE A 200 14.17 11.74 -9.63
N CYS A 201 14.57 12.80 -10.32
CA CYS A 201 15.16 13.98 -9.69
C CYS A 201 14.18 14.77 -8.80
N THR A 202 12.87 14.60 -9.00
CA THR A 202 11.83 15.27 -8.22
C THR A 202 10.90 14.30 -7.50
N VAL A 203 11.20 13.00 -7.47
CA VAL A 203 10.29 11.95 -6.97
C VAL A 203 9.84 12.18 -5.52
N ASN A 204 10.73 12.71 -4.67
CA ASN A 204 10.47 12.96 -3.25
C ASN A 204 10.32 14.45 -2.93
N LEU A 205 10.10 15.32 -3.93
CA LEU A 205 9.98 16.76 -3.72
C LEU A 205 8.52 17.21 -3.78
N ASP A 206 8.17 18.15 -2.90
CA ASP A 206 6.89 18.84 -2.91
C ASP A 206 6.80 19.88 -4.04
N LYS A 207 5.67 20.59 -4.12
CA LYS A 207 5.44 21.64 -5.12
C LYS A 207 6.38 22.85 -4.99
N ASN A 208 6.99 23.03 -3.81
CA ASN A 208 7.94 24.10 -3.52
C ASN A 208 9.40 23.66 -3.73
N GLY A 209 9.64 22.37 -4.00
CA GLY A 209 10.97 21.79 -4.13
C GLY A 209 11.60 21.37 -2.80
N GLU A 210 10.84 21.30 -1.72
CA GLU A 210 11.27 20.75 -0.43
C GLU A 210 11.05 19.24 -0.40
N THR A 211 11.92 18.50 0.30
CA THR A 211 11.79 17.05 0.38
C THR A 211 10.66 16.64 1.32
N ASN A 212 9.79 15.75 0.84
CA ASN A 212 8.67 15.17 1.58
C ASN A 212 9.16 14.28 2.74
N TYR A 213 8.25 14.01 3.67
CA TYR A 213 8.44 13.07 4.76
C TYR A 213 7.73 11.75 4.44
N LEU A 214 8.15 10.68 5.11
CA LEU A 214 7.59 9.35 4.86
C LEU A 214 6.09 9.27 5.19
N ASP A 215 5.58 10.05 6.15
CA ASP A 215 4.14 10.07 6.49
C ASP A 215 3.26 10.78 5.45
N ASP A 216 3.87 11.47 4.48
CA ASP A 216 3.17 11.98 3.30
C ASP A 216 2.84 10.84 2.30
N GLU A 217 3.48 9.68 2.43
CA GLU A 217 3.26 8.53 1.56
C GLU A 217 1.96 7.78 1.94
N PRO A 218 1.07 7.49 0.97
CA PRO A 218 -0.18 6.78 1.23
C PRO A 218 0.04 5.44 1.95
N GLY A 219 -0.74 5.17 3.00
CA GLY A 219 -0.69 3.92 3.75
C GLY A 219 0.27 3.90 4.95
N ILE A 220 1.15 4.90 5.12
CA ILE A 220 2.07 4.95 6.27
C ILE A 220 1.34 5.25 7.57
N ASN A 221 0.32 6.12 7.54
CA ASN A 221 -0.45 6.46 8.73
C ASN A 221 -1.29 5.27 9.21
N GLU A 222 -1.95 4.56 8.29
CA GLU A 222 -2.74 3.37 8.61
C GLU A 222 -1.87 2.18 9.06
N LEU A 223 -0.61 2.11 8.60
CA LEU A 223 0.35 1.12 9.10
C LEU A 223 0.63 1.29 10.60
N ILE A 224 0.70 2.53 11.10
CA ILE A 224 0.96 2.81 12.53
C ILE A 224 -0.14 2.21 13.40
N ASP A 225 -1.40 2.28 12.95
CA ASP A 225 -2.54 1.75 13.72
C ASP A 225 -2.41 0.26 14.00
N LEU A 226 -1.76 -0.49 13.10
CA LEU A 226 -1.55 -1.94 13.27
C LEU A 226 -0.54 -2.28 14.39
N TYR A 227 0.12 -1.27 14.97
CA TYR A 227 0.96 -1.43 16.16
C TYR A 227 0.21 -1.14 17.48
N PHE A 228 -0.98 -0.56 17.45
CA PHE A 228 -1.71 -0.25 18.67
C PHE A 228 -2.46 -1.48 19.20
N ASP A 229 -1.76 -2.28 20.01
CA ASP A 229 -2.26 -3.50 20.65
C ASP A 229 -2.36 -3.40 22.18
N GLY A 230 -2.10 -2.23 22.76
CA GLY A 230 -2.18 -1.98 24.20
C GLY A 230 -3.61 -1.93 24.75
N ASP A 231 -3.70 -1.81 26.08
CA ASP A 231 -4.98 -1.82 26.80
C ASP A 231 -5.98 -0.79 26.24
N TYR A 232 -7.27 -1.06 26.42
CA TYR A 232 -8.32 -0.12 26.08
C TYR A 232 -8.90 0.48 27.36
N ASP A 233 -8.89 1.80 27.46
CA ASP A 233 -9.56 2.49 28.55
C ASP A 233 -11.08 2.46 28.31
N PHE A 234 -11.76 1.54 29.00
CA PHE A 234 -13.21 1.35 28.96
C PHE A 234 -14.03 2.57 29.43
N LYS A 235 -13.42 3.50 30.17
CA LYS A 235 -14.10 4.72 30.64
C LYS A 235 -14.03 5.83 29.61
N THR A 236 -12.91 5.92 28.88
CA THR A 236 -12.69 7.00 27.91
C THR A 236 -12.88 6.57 26.47
N GLY A 237 -12.98 5.27 26.21
CA GLY A 237 -13.14 4.70 24.88
C GLY A 237 -11.86 4.71 24.06
N LYS A 238 -10.68 4.58 24.69
CA LYS A 238 -9.39 4.88 24.06
C LYS A 238 -8.44 3.69 24.00
N PHE A 239 -7.76 3.50 22.87
CA PHE A 239 -6.57 2.66 22.79
C PHE A 239 -5.40 3.32 23.55
N MET A 240 -4.73 2.56 24.42
CA MET A 240 -3.72 3.07 25.36
C MET A 240 -2.30 3.14 24.76
N GLY A 241 -2.07 2.59 23.57
CA GLY A 241 -0.77 2.64 22.87
C GLY A 241 -0.30 1.26 22.41
N MET A 242 1.01 1.06 22.37
CA MET A 242 1.64 -0.23 22.04
C MET A 242 1.97 -1.01 23.32
N THR A 243 1.88 -2.34 23.27
CA THR A 243 2.46 -3.20 24.29
C THR A 243 3.99 -3.13 24.22
N THR A 244 4.69 -3.54 25.30
CA THR A 244 6.16 -3.57 25.32
C THR A 244 6.76 -4.36 24.16
N GLU A 245 6.10 -5.44 23.73
CA GLU A 245 6.60 -6.27 22.64
C GLU A 245 6.38 -5.61 21.28
N THR A 246 5.19 -5.06 21.05
CA THR A 246 4.88 -4.35 19.82
C THR A 246 5.65 -3.03 19.69
N GLU A 247 5.95 -2.35 20.80
CA GLU A 247 6.81 -1.16 20.81
C GLU A 247 8.23 -1.52 20.34
N LYS A 248 8.81 -2.66 20.79
CA LYS A 248 10.13 -3.10 20.28
C LYS A 248 10.08 -3.38 18.79
N GLN A 249 9.03 -4.05 18.33
CA GLN A 249 8.81 -4.34 16.91
C GLN A 249 8.71 -3.04 16.11
N PHE A 250 7.95 -2.06 16.61
CA PHE A 250 7.82 -0.73 16.01
C PHE A 250 9.18 -0.02 15.91
N GLN A 251 9.98 -0.02 16.97
CA GLN A 251 11.30 0.63 16.94
C GLN A 251 12.26 -0.05 15.95
N GLU A 252 12.22 -1.38 15.83
CA GLU A 252 13.03 -2.10 14.84
C GLU A 252 12.57 -1.81 13.41
N ASP A 253 11.26 -1.78 13.17
CA ASP A 253 10.73 -1.44 11.85
C ASP A 253 11.00 0.03 11.51
N LEU A 254 10.82 0.96 12.47
CA LEU A 254 11.19 2.38 12.32
C LEU A 254 12.65 2.53 11.90
N ARG A 255 13.56 1.80 12.55
CA ARG A 255 14.98 1.76 12.20
C ARG A 255 15.19 1.25 10.77
N ARG A 256 14.50 0.16 10.38
CA ARG A 256 14.61 -0.41 9.03
C ARG A 256 14.11 0.58 7.97
N PHE A 257 12.98 1.26 8.20
CA PHE A 257 12.47 2.30 7.32
C PHE A 257 13.45 3.46 7.22
N TYR A 258 13.95 3.95 8.35
CA TYR A 258 14.91 5.05 8.35
C TYR A 258 16.15 4.72 7.50
N LEU A 259 16.70 3.53 7.62
CA LEU A 259 17.87 3.12 6.84
C LEU A 259 17.56 2.90 5.35
N ALA A 260 16.34 2.46 5.00
CA ALA A 260 15.95 2.24 3.62
C ALA A 260 15.66 3.56 2.87
N PHE A 261 14.92 4.47 3.50
CA PHE A 261 14.38 5.69 2.87
C PHE A 261 15.30 6.91 2.99
N THR A 262 16.41 6.82 3.74
CA THR A 262 17.39 7.90 3.88
C THR A 262 18.75 7.51 3.30
N ASP A 263 19.69 8.46 3.22
CA ASP A 263 21.10 8.20 2.86
C ASP A 263 21.97 7.87 4.10
N ASN A 264 21.37 7.71 5.28
CA ASN A 264 22.09 7.55 6.54
C ASN A 264 22.29 6.08 6.91
N THR A 265 23.44 5.76 7.51
CA THR A 265 23.77 4.39 7.96
C THR A 265 23.24 4.06 9.35
N ASP A 266 22.88 5.08 10.13
CA ASP A 266 22.46 4.96 11.52
C ASP A 266 21.30 5.92 11.83
N MET A 267 20.32 5.44 12.59
CA MET A 267 19.16 6.21 13.01
C MET A 267 19.48 7.08 14.24
N PRO A 268 19.29 8.41 14.17
CA PRO A 268 19.55 9.29 15.29
C PRO A 268 18.42 9.22 16.34
N PRO A 269 18.68 9.57 17.62
CA PRO A 269 17.76 9.34 18.73
C PRO A 269 16.53 10.28 18.75
N ASP A 270 16.53 11.31 17.91
CA ASP A 270 15.41 12.24 17.72
C ASP A 270 14.32 11.70 16.79
N VAL A 271 14.62 10.69 15.96
CA VAL A 271 13.64 9.98 15.13
C VAL A 271 12.86 8.99 15.99
N LYS A 272 11.57 9.25 16.19
CA LYS A 272 10.70 8.45 17.09
C LYS A 272 9.45 7.91 16.41
N LYS A 273 9.12 8.39 15.22
CA LYS A 273 7.95 8.00 14.42
C LYS A 273 8.27 8.11 12.94
N PHE A 274 7.49 7.43 12.09
CA PHE A 274 7.69 7.46 10.64
C PHE A 274 7.66 8.88 10.06
N SER A 275 6.86 9.78 10.63
CA SER A 275 6.79 11.20 10.24
C SER A 275 8.05 12.02 10.55
N ASP A 276 9.01 11.48 11.31
CA ASP A 276 10.31 12.13 11.49
C ASP A 276 11.30 11.74 10.36
N ILE A 277 10.94 10.78 9.51
CA ILE A 277 11.80 10.30 8.41
C ILE A 277 11.61 11.21 7.20
N LYS A 278 12.60 12.09 6.99
CA LYS A 278 12.71 12.88 5.76
C LYS A 278 13.24 11.99 4.64
N LEU A 279 12.54 11.95 3.50
CA LEU A 279 12.90 11.10 2.36
C LEU A 279 14.23 11.54 1.70
N ARG A 280 14.82 10.64 0.91
CA ARG A 280 16.06 10.93 0.17
C ARG A 280 15.85 11.99 -0.91
N ASP A 281 16.75 12.97 -0.98
CA ASP A 281 16.78 13.97 -2.04
C ASP A 281 17.70 13.56 -3.20
N TYR A 282 17.09 13.30 -4.37
CA TYR A 282 17.81 12.95 -5.60
C TYR A 282 18.16 14.14 -6.48
N SER A 283 17.59 15.32 -6.24
CA SER A 283 17.70 16.48 -7.13
C SER A 283 19.13 16.99 -7.32
N ASN A 284 19.97 16.76 -6.32
CA ASN A 284 21.37 17.20 -6.29
C ASN A 284 22.35 16.18 -6.90
N LYS A 285 21.87 15.00 -7.34
CA LYS A 285 22.72 13.97 -7.94
C LYS A 285 23.24 14.44 -9.30
N LYS A 286 24.40 13.94 -9.73
CA LYS A 286 25.07 14.38 -10.97
C LYS A 286 24.16 14.23 -12.20
N PHE A 287 23.41 13.13 -12.27
CA PHE A 287 22.48 12.85 -13.35
C PHE A 287 21.29 13.82 -13.41
N CYS A 288 21.04 14.63 -12.38
CA CYS A 288 19.97 15.65 -12.35
C CYS A 288 20.44 17.05 -12.76
N LYS A 289 21.74 17.26 -13.03
CA LYS A 289 22.29 18.59 -13.31
C LYS A 289 21.88 19.17 -14.68
N SER A 290 21.32 18.36 -15.57
CA SER A 290 20.95 18.75 -16.94
C SER A 290 19.46 19.10 -17.12
N GLY A 291 18.65 19.06 -16.06
CA GLY A 291 17.22 19.36 -16.11
C GLY A 291 16.41 18.59 -15.06
N LYS A 292 15.10 18.84 -15.00
CA LYS A 292 14.21 18.24 -13.99
C LYS A 292 14.02 16.72 -14.12
N ASN A 293 14.33 16.12 -15.26
CA ASN A 293 13.99 14.72 -15.57
C ASN A 293 15.22 13.82 -15.73
N GLY A 294 16.34 14.16 -15.09
CA GLY A 294 17.59 13.44 -15.29
C GLY A 294 18.21 13.64 -16.69
N ILE A 295 19.24 12.87 -17.01
CA ILE A 295 19.85 12.81 -18.34
C ILE A 295 19.22 11.63 -19.10
N GLY A 296 18.51 11.91 -20.21
CA GLY A 296 18.04 10.87 -21.11
C GLY A 296 19.22 10.13 -21.76
N VAL A 297 19.20 8.80 -21.69
CA VAL A 297 20.28 7.93 -22.20
C VAL A 297 19.72 6.98 -23.26
N LYS A 298 20.38 6.96 -24.44
CA LYS A 298 20.03 6.05 -25.55
C LYS A 298 21.00 4.89 -25.57
N GLY A 299 20.48 3.67 -25.61
CA GLY A 299 21.29 2.44 -25.61
C GLY A 299 20.55 1.31 -26.28
N GLY A 300 21.22 0.17 -26.42
CA GLY A 300 20.61 -1.04 -26.98
C GLY A 300 20.69 -2.18 -25.98
N TYR A 301 19.81 -3.17 -26.15
CA TYR A 301 19.70 -4.42 -25.38
C TYR A 301 20.98 -5.27 -25.28
N LYS A 302 22.05 -4.90 -25.99
CA LYS A 302 23.37 -5.55 -25.91
C LYS A 302 24.26 -4.96 -24.82
N ASP A 303 23.84 -3.85 -24.21
CA ASP A 303 24.53 -3.24 -23.07
C ASP A 303 24.07 -3.91 -21.77
N GLU A 304 25.03 -4.48 -21.03
CA GLU A 304 24.78 -5.18 -19.77
C GLU A 304 24.06 -4.30 -18.72
N LEU A 305 24.34 -2.99 -18.70
CA LEU A 305 23.70 -2.07 -17.75
C LEU A 305 22.23 -1.82 -18.10
N PHE A 306 21.88 -1.77 -19.39
CA PHE A 306 20.49 -1.62 -19.83
C PHE A 306 19.67 -2.88 -19.52
N LEU A 307 20.25 -4.07 -19.70
CA LEU A 307 19.61 -5.33 -19.30
C LEU A 307 19.38 -5.38 -17.79
N LYS A 308 20.39 -5.06 -16.98
CA LYS A 308 20.24 -4.99 -15.51
C LYS A 308 19.16 -4.01 -15.07
N TYR A 309 19.04 -2.87 -15.74
CA TYR A 309 18.00 -1.90 -15.46
C TYR A 309 16.59 -2.44 -15.76
N ALA A 310 16.43 -3.09 -16.92
CA ALA A 310 15.17 -3.71 -17.32
C ALA A 310 14.78 -4.88 -16.39
N ASP A 311 15.74 -5.72 -16.02
CA ASP A 311 15.55 -6.83 -15.08
C ASP A 311 15.14 -6.31 -13.70
N ASN A 312 15.80 -5.25 -13.20
CA ASN A 312 15.41 -4.61 -11.94
C ASN A 312 13.96 -4.11 -11.98
N LEU A 313 13.54 -3.42 -13.04
CA LEU A 313 12.15 -2.97 -13.22
C LEU A 313 11.16 -4.14 -13.26
N LYS A 314 11.51 -5.22 -13.95
CA LYS A 314 10.69 -6.43 -14.01
C LYS A 314 10.52 -7.05 -12.63
N ASP A 315 11.60 -7.20 -11.90
CA ASP A 315 11.61 -7.79 -10.56
C ASP A 315 10.83 -6.93 -9.56
N MET A 316 10.96 -5.59 -9.64
CA MET A 316 10.14 -4.66 -8.85
C MET A 316 8.65 -4.88 -9.09
N ILE A 317 8.22 -4.91 -10.35
CA ILE A 317 6.80 -5.10 -10.71
C ILE A 317 6.29 -6.45 -10.21
N GLN A 318 7.06 -7.52 -10.42
CA GLN A 318 6.69 -8.86 -9.98
C GLN A 318 6.59 -8.95 -8.45
N SER A 319 7.58 -8.41 -7.73
CA SER A 319 7.59 -8.41 -6.27
C SER A 319 6.41 -7.63 -5.68
N VAL A 320 6.06 -6.49 -6.28
CA VAL A 320 4.89 -5.70 -5.85
C VAL A 320 3.59 -6.48 -6.09
N ASN A 321 3.42 -7.09 -7.26
CA ASN A 321 2.21 -7.86 -7.57
C ASN A 321 2.01 -9.02 -6.59
N VAL A 322 3.07 -9.81 -6.33
CA VAL A 322 3.02 -10.93 -5.37
C VAL A 322 2.57 -10.47 -3.99
N ARG A 323 3.18 -9.40 -3.46
CA ARG A 323 2.86 -8.87 -2.12
C ARG A 323 1.45 -8.29 -2.05
N GLN A 324 0.96 -7.71 -3.13
CA GLN A 324 -0.42 -7.23 -3.19
C GLN A 324 -1.43 -8.36 -3.21
N ASP A 325 -1.16 -9.45 -3.92
CA ASP A 325 -2.02 -10.64 -3.91
C ASP A 325 -2.07 -11.26 -2.51
N GLU A 326 -0.95 -11.27 -1.78
CA GLU A 326 -0.91 -11.70 -0.38
C GLU A 326 -1.75 -10.79 0.52
N LEU A 327 -1.68 -9.46 0.36
CA LEU A 327 -2.53 -8.52 1.10
C LEU A 327 -4.02 -8.70 0.76
N LEU A 328 -4.38 -8.92 -0.51
CA LEU A 328 -5.75 -9.23 -0.93
C LEU A 328 -6.24 -10.56 -0.35
N SER A 329 -5.35 -11.54 -0.16
CA SER A 329 -5.69 -12.80 0.48
C SER A 329 -6.16 -12.58 1.94
N ILE A 330 -5.61 -11.59 2.65
CA ILE A 330 -6.07 -11.23 3.99
C ILE A 330 -7.49 -10.66 3.94
N VAL A 331 -7.80 -9.79 2.97
CA VAL A 331 -9.16 -9.28 2.76
C VAL A 331 -10.15 -10.43 2.56
N ASN A 332 -9.77 -11.47 1.81
CA ASN A 332 -10.59 -12.67 1.60
C ASN A 332 -10.71 -13.57 2.84
N LYS A 333 -9.79 -13.48 3.82
CA LYS A 333 -9.94 -14.15 5.12
C LYS A 333 -10.93 -13.40 6.02
N ILE A 334 -10.99 -12.07 5.89
CA ILE A 334 -11.87 -11.18 6.66
C ILE A 334 -13.30 -11.20 6.12
N PHE A 335 -13.47 -11.19 4.80
CA PHE A 335 -14.76 -11.07 4.14
C PHE A 335 -15.04 -12.29 3.28
N VAL A 336 -16.26 -12.81 3.39
CA VAL A 336 -16.72 -13.98 2.65
C VAL A 336 -17.99 -13.66 1.86
N TYR A 337 -18.12 -14.30 0.70
CA TYR A 337 -19.35 -14.29 -0.08
C TYR A 337 -20.32 -15.32 0.47
N VAL A 338 -21.57 -14.92 0.68
CA VAL A 338 -22.67 -15.80 1.06
C VAL A 338 -23.89 -15.50 0.20
N LEU A 339 -24.76 -16.48 0.01
CA LEU A 339 -26.06 -16.25 -0.63
C LEU A 339 -27.02 -15.69 0.42
N ASP A 340 -27.62 -14.54 0.10
CA ASP A 340 -28.73 -13.99 0.86
C ASP A 340 -29.91 -14.98 0.80
N PRO A 341 -30.36 -15.53 1.95
CA PRO A 341 -31.41 -16.55 1.97
C PRO A 341 -32.78 -16.04 1.51
N VAL A 342 -32.98 -14.72 1.41
CA VAL A 342 -34.22 -14.08 0.96
C VAL A 342 -34.14 -13.73 -0.51
N THR A 343 -33.03 -13.15 -0.97
CA THR A 343 -32.90 -12.63 -2.34
C THR A 343 -32.17 -13.56 -3.31
N ASP A 344 -31.53 -14.62 -2.80
CA ASP A 344 -30.65 -15.55 -3.55
C ASP A 344 -29.50 -14.84 -4.29
N LYS A 345 -29.19 -13.62 -3.86
CA LYS A 345 -28.08 -12.83 -4.39
C LYS A 345 -26.84 -13.03 -3.54
N GLU A 346 -25.70 -13.03 -4.21
CA GLU A 346 -24.41 -13.04 -3.54
C GLU A 346 -24.18 -11.72 -2.81
N VAL A 347 -23.92 -11.80 -1.51
CA VAL A 347 -23.67 -10.67 -0.60
C VAL A 347 -22.40 -10.94 0.20
N ILE A 348 -21.70 -9.88 0.59
CA ILE A 348 -20.44 -9.97 1.35
C ILE A 348 -20.73 -9.72 2.83
N ARG A 349 -20.15 -10.54 3.69
CA ARG A 349 -20.16 -10.33 5.14
C ARG A 349 -18.81 -10.63 5.78
N VAL A 350 -18.62 -10.16 7.01
CA VAL A 350 -17.47 -10.55 7.84
C VAL A 350 -17.52 -12.06 8.03
N ASN A 351 -16.37 -12.70 7.88
CA ASN A 351 -16.23 -14.14 8.02
C ASN A 351 -16.70 -14.56 9.43
N PRO A 352 -17.75 -15.40 9.55
CA PRO A 352 -18.29 -15.79 10.86
C PRO A 352 -17.29 -16.58 11.70
N ASP A 353 -16.30 -17.21 11.07
CA ASP A 353 -15.23 -17.95 11.74
C ASP A 353 -14.09 -17.04 12.22
N LEU A 354 -14.12 -15.74 11.88
CA LEU A 354 -13.13 -14.77 12.32
C LEU A 354 -13.36 -14.44 13.80
N THR A 355 -12.36 -14.77 14.61
CA THR A 355 -12.34 -14.50 16.05
C THR A 355 -11.39 -13.35 16.38
N GLU A 356 -11.45 -12.78 17.58
CA GLU A 356 -10.52 -11.75 18.04
C GLU A 356 -9.05 -12.22 18.01
N PRO A 357 -8.70 -13.46 18.46
CA PRO A 357 -7.36 -14.00 18.25
C PRO A 357 -6.99 -14.11 16.77
N GLY A 358 -7.89 -14.61 15.92
CA GLY A 358 -7.65 -14.71 14.48
C GLY A 358 -7.45 -13.34 13.82
N LEU A 359 -8.24 -12.35 14.22
CA LEU A 359 -8.10 -10.97 13.76
C LEU A 359 -6.76 -10.37 14.21
N GLN A 360 -6.30 -10.65 15.44
CA GLN A 360 -4.99 -10.22 15.90
C GLN A 360 -3.85 -10.86 15.08
N GLU A 361 -3.98 -12.12 14.68
CA GLU A 361 -3.04 -12.76 13.76
C GLU A 361 -3.05 -12.06 12.39
N LEU A 362 -4.23 -11.74 11.84
CA LEU A 362 -4.35 -10.99 10.58
C LEU A 362 -3.75 -9.59 10.67
N VAL A 363 -3.87 -8.89 11.81
CA VAL A 363 -3.19 -7.61 12.05
C VAL A 363 -1.67 -7.77 11.96
N GLY A 364 -1.11 -8.79 12.61
CA GLY A 364 0.31 -9.11 12.54
C GLY A 364 0.79 -9.45 11.13
N GLU A 365 0.05 -10.30 10.43
CA GLU A 365 0.34 -10.71 9.04
C GLU A 365 0.29 -9.50 8.10
N THR A 366 -0.76 -8.68 8.19
CA THR A 366 -0.95 -7.46 7.39
C THR A 366 0.21 -6.50 7.58
N ARG A 367 0.52 -6.16 8.83
CA ARG A 367 1.63 -5.26 9.17
C ARG A 367 2.94 -5.74 8.57
N LYS A 368 3.27 -7.03 8.74
CA LYS A 368 4.48 -7.63 8.18
C LYS A 368 4.53 -7.49 6.65
N LEU A 369 3.43 -7.81 5.95
CA LEU A 369 3.37 -7.72 4.50
C LEU A 369 3.53 -6.27 3.99
N ILE A 370 2.89 -5.30 4.64
CA ILE A 370 3.02 -3.87 4.28
C ILE A 370 4.48 -3.40 4.45
N ILE A 371 5.11 -3.73 5.58
CA ILE A 371 6.52 -3.39 5.86
C ILE A 371 7.44 -4.00 4.81
N GLU A 372 7.28 -5.30 4.52
CA GLU A 372 8.09 -5.98 3.51
C GLU A 372 7.88 -5.38 2.12
N LEU A 373 6.64 -5.04 1.76
CA LEU A 373 6.33 -4.38 0.49
C LEU A 373 7.08 -3.06 0.39
N TYR A 374 6.94 -2.15 1.36
CA TYR A 374 7.57 -0.83 1.32
C TYR A 374 9.10 -0.90 1.34
N LEU A 375 9.69 -1.73 2.21
CA LEU A 375 11.14 -1.85 2.30
C LEU A 375 11.76 -2.47 1.05
N LYS A 376 11.17 -3.54 0.51
CA LYS A 376 11.69 -4.19 -0.71
C LYS A 376 11.61 -3.24 -1.89
N CYS A 377 10.48 -2.58 -2.04
CA CYS A 377 10.19 -1.61 -3.06
C CYS A 377 11.16 -0.42 -3.06
N GLU A 378 11.43 0.18 -1.90
CA GLU A 378 12.42 1.25 -1.79
C GLU A 378 13.85 0.71 -2.06
N THR A 379 14.18 -0.48 -1.55
CA THR A 379 15.50 -1.10 -1.81
C THR A 379 15.74 -1.30 -3.31
N ASP A 380 14.77 -1.82 -4.03
CA ASP A 380 14.86 -2.06 -5.47
C ASP A 380 14.84 -0.75 -6.27
N PHE A 381 14.09 0.24 -5.79
CA PHE A 381 14.10 1.58 -6.38
C PHE A 381 15.51 2.19 -6.29
N VAL A 382 16.11 2.16 -5.10
CA VAL A 382 17.47 2.63 -4.88
C VAL A 382 18.47 1.90 -5.76
N GLU A 383 18.33 0.59 -5.93
CA GLU A 383 19.19 -0.19 -6.83
C GLU A 383 18.99 0.22 -8.29
N GLY A 384 17.74 0.41 -8.73
CA GLY A 384 17.43 0.95 -10.05
C GLY A 384 18.08 2.32 -10.30
N VAL A 385 18.02 3.22 -9.32
CA VAL A 385 18.68 4.54 -9.42
C VAL A 385 20.20 4.40 -9.57
N LYS A 386 20.85 3.47 -8.83
CA LYS A 386 22.30 3.24 -8.98
C LYS A 386 22.67 2.67 -10.34
N ILE A 387 21.88 1.74 -10.87
CA ILE A 387 22.09 1.19 -12.22
C ILE A 387 21.97 2.32 -13.24
N TYR A 388 20.94 3.18 -13.12
CA TYR A 388 20.79 4.36 -13.97
C TYR A 388 21.97 5.33 -13.86
N GLU A 389 22.45 5.62 -12.64
CA GLU A 389 23.64 6.45 -12.45
C GLU A 389 24.86 5.85 -13.16
N ALA A 390 25.07 4.53 -13.07
CA ALA A 390 26.14 3.84 -13.78
C ALA A 390 25.99 3.93 -15.32
N ILE A 391 24.78 3.85 -15.86
CA ILE A 391 24.51 4.06 -17.29
C ILE A 391 24.93 5.48 -17.70
N VAL A 392 24.49 6.50 -16.96
CA VAL A 392 24.81 7.90 -17.23
C VAL A 392 26.32 8.13 -17.18
N GLU A 393 27.01 7.63 -16.15
CA GLU A 393 28.45 7.77 -16.01
C GLU A 393 29.21 7.06 -17.15
N SER A 394 28.78 5.87 -17.56
CA SER A 394 29.34 5.14 -18.71
C SER A 394 29.21 5.93 -20.02
N GLN A 395 28.04 6.54 -20.27
CA GLN A 395 27.82 7.36 -21.46
C GLN A 395 28.66 8.64 -21.48
N ILE A 396 28.76 9.32 -20.34
CA ILE A 396 29.61 10.51 -20.18
C ILE A 396 31.08 10.13 -20.45
N PHE A 397 31.55 9.01 -19.89
CA PHE A 397 32.90 8.52 -20.10
C PHE A 397 33.18 8.22 -21.57
N ASN A 398 32.31 7.45 -22.23
CA ASN A 398 32.44 7.10 -23.65
C ASN A 398 32.44 8.33 -24.56
N THR A 399 31.58 9.31 -24.25
CA THR A 399 31.50 10.57 -25.01
C THR A 399 32.74 11.44 -24.81
N THR A 400 33.30 11.45 -23.59
CA THR A 400 34.53 12.18 -23.27
C THR A 400 35.74 11.56 -23.98
N GLN A 401 35.86 10.22 -24.00
CA GLN A 401 36.91 9.53 -24.74
C GLN A 401 36.88 9.85 -26.24
N LYS A 402 35.70 9.82 -26.86
CA LYS A 402 35.53 10.20 -28.27
C LYS A 402 35.94 11.65 -28.55
N HIS A 403 35.64 12.59 -27.65
CA HIS A 403 36.10 13.97 -27.78
C HIS A 403 37.63 14.08 -27.65
N ILE A 404 38.25 13.36 -26.72
CA ILE A 404 39.71 13.32 -26.59
C ILE A 404 40.32 12.81 -27.89
N GLU A 405 39.86 11.67 -28.42
CA GLU A 405 40.35 11.11 -29.68
C GLU A 405 40.19 12.08 -30.86
N GLN A 406 39.08 12.83 -30.91
CA GLN A 406 38.86 13.84 -31.93
C GLN A 406 39.83 15.02 -31.80
N LEU A 407 40.01 15.54 -30.58
CA LEU A 407 40.97 16.62 -30.30
C LEU A 407 42.41 16.19 -30.61
N GLU A 408 42.76 14.93 -30.36
CA GLU A 408 44.08 14.39 -30.73
C GLU A 408 44.26 14.31 -32.24
N LYS A 409 43.25 13.85 -32.98
CA LYS A 409 43.26 13.85 -34.46
C LYS A 409 43.36 15.27 -35.02
N GLU A 410 42.68 16.24 -34.42
CA GLU A 410 42.77 17.65 -34.83
C GLU A 410 44.15 18.25 -34.52
N ARG A 411 44.72 17.96 -33.34
CA ARG A 411 46.10 18.32 -32.99
C ARG A 411 47.10 17.77 -34.01
N GLU A 412 46.98 16.50 -34.40
CA GLU A 412 47.85 15.89 -35.41
C GLU A 412 47.74 16.58 -36.77
N LYS A 413 46.51 16.91 -37.20
CA LYS A 413 46.27 17.68 -38.45
C LYS A 413 46.89 19.06 -38.41
N LEU A 414 46.89 19.74 -37.25
CA LEU A 414 47.50 21.06 -37.09
C LEU A 414 49.04 21.02 -37.02
N ILE A 415 49.64 19.94 -36.50
CA ILE A 415 51.10 19.77 -36.40
C ILE A 415 51.72 19.26 -37.72
N SER A 416 50.99 18.47 -38.50
CA SER A 416 51.48 17.85 -39.75
C SER A 416 52.07 18.84 -40.78
N PRO A 417 51.48 20.03 -41.02
CA PRO A 417 52.06 21.06 -41.91
C PRO A 417 53.39 21.64 -41.41
N TYR A 418 53.61 21.70 -40.09
CA TYR A 418 54.83 22.26 -39.49
C TYR A 418 56.00 21.26 -39.48
N LYS A 419 55.75 19.95 -39.40
CA LYS A 419 56.79 18.92 -39.55
C LYS A 419 57.40 18.91 -40.97
N GLN A 420 56.60 19.18 -42.00
CA GLN A 420 57.11 19.25 -43.38
C GLN A 420 57.93 20.54 -43.67
N GLN A 421 57.82 21.57 -42.83
CA GLN A 421 58.61 22.81 -42.93
C GLN A 421 59.93 22.75 -42.15
N SER A 422 60.00 22.04 -41.02
CA SER A 422 61.25 21.89 -40.26
C SER A 422 62.33 21.07 -40.98
N ASP A 423 61.92 20.15 -41.86
CA ASP A 423 62.85 19.34 -42.68
C ASP A 423 63.40 20.09 -43.92
N LYS A 424 63.03 21.37 -44.11
CA LYS A 424 63.45 22.20 -45.26
C LYS A 424 64.33 23.40 -44.88
N ILE A 425 64.91 23.43 -43.67
CA ILE A 425 65.88 24.47 -43.32
C ILE A 425 67.23 24.09 -43.95
N PRO A 426 67.77 24.85 -44.92
CA PRO A 426 69.09 24.56 -45.47
C PRO A 426 70.16 24.88 -44.44
N VAL A 427 71.05 23.92 -44.19
CA VAL A 427 72.28 24.14 -43.41
C VAL A 427 73.15 25.12 -44.19
N VAL A 428 73.15 26.39 -43.78
CA VAL A 428 74.10 27.38 -44.27
C VAL A 428 75.45 27.05 -43.64
N THR A 429 76.35 26.50 -44.45
CA THR A 429 77.73 26.24 -44.04
C THR A 429 78.52 27.52 -44.31
N VAL A 430 79.19 28.03 -43.27
CA VAL A 430 80.03 29.24 -43.28
C VAL A 430 81.36 28.98 -43.98
#